data_AF-A0A1J3CZ98-F1
#
_entry.id   AF-A0A1J3CZ98-F1
#
_cell.length_a   1.000
_cell.length_b   1.000
_cell.length_c   1.000
_cell.angle_alpha   90.00
_cell.angle_beta   90.00
_cell.angle_gamma   90.00
#
_symmetry.space_group_name_H-M   'P 1'
#
loop_
_entity.id
_entity.type
_entity.pdbx_description
1 polymer ?
#
loop_
_entity_poly.entity_id
_entity_poly.type
_entity_poly.pdbx_seq_one_letter_code
_entity_poly.pdbx_strand_id
1 'polypeptide(L)'
;MAVSHHVRSNSFPSSLHPQAAHVDEQLARLRSSEEASTSSTSSICKRLDNLQELHESLDKLISLPVTQQALAQEQNKKSVEQLLDGSLRILDLCNISKDALSQMKEGLMEIQSILR
;
A
#
# COMPACT_ATOMS: atom_id res chain seq x y z
N MET A 1 26.41 -16.36 52.54
CA MET A 1 26.67 -15.80 51.20
C MET A 1 25.34 -15.78 50.45
N ALA A 2 24.75 -14.59 50.29
CA ALA A 2 23.45 -14.44 49.64
C ALA A 2 23.62 -14.47 48.12
N VAL A 3 22.87 -15.34 47.44
CA VAL A 3 22.92 -15.49 45.99
C VAL A 3 22.02 -14.41 45.39
N SER A 4 22.63 -13.43 44.73
CA SER A 4 21.92 -12.38 43.99
C SER A 4 21.33 -13.00 42.72
N HIS A 5 20.00 -13.16 42.70
CA HIS A 5 19.29 -13.57 41.50
C HIS A 5 19.10 -12.36 40.57
N HIS A 6 19.87 -12.32 39.48
CA HIS A 6 19.73 -11.32 38.42
C HIS A 6 18.50 -11.66 37.56
N VAL A 7 17.37 -10.99 37.82
CA VAL A 7 16.17 -11.07 36.96
C VAL A 7 16.52 -10.44 35.61
N ARG A 8 16.62 -11.27 34.57
CA ARG A 8 16.72 -10.79 33.19
C ARG A 8 15.30 -10.62 32.64
N SER A 9 14.94 -9.39 32.26
CA SER A 9 13.70 -9.14 31.52
C SER A 9 13.73 -9.88 30.19
N ASN A 10 12.77 -10.77 29.97
CA ASN A 10 12.50 -11.35 28.66
C ASN A 10 11.69 -10.34 27.85
N SER A 11 12.36 -9.44 27.13
CA SER A 11 11.72 -8.71 26.04
C SER A 11 11.50 -9.68 24.88
N PHE A 12 10.26 -10.09 24.64
CA PHE A 12 9.86 -10.70 23.38
C PHE A 12 10.28 -9.75 22.24
N PRO A 13 10.79 -10.25 21.10
CA PRO A 13 11.00 -9.38 19.94
C PRO A 13 9.62 -8.84 19.52
N SER A 14 9.35 -7.59 19.88
CA SER A 14 8.10 -6.88 19.62
C SER A 14 8.00 -6.37 18.19
N SER A 15 9.07 -6.47 17.40
CA SER A 15 9.11 -5.88 16.07
C SER A 15 8.60 -6.85 15.02
N LEU A 16 7.46 -6.49 14.42
CA LEU A 16 7.15 -6.88 13.04
C LEU A 16 8.37 -6.57 12.15
N HIS A 17 8.54 -7.33 11.07
CA HIS A 17 9.64 -7.08 10.12
C HIS A 17 9.67 -5.59 9.73
N PRO A 18 10.83 -4.90 9.68
CA PRO A 18 10.90 -3.47 9.37
C PRO A 18 10.12 -3.07 8.10
N GLN A 19 10.17 -3.94 7.09
CA GLN A 19 9.38 -3.81 5.85
C GLN A 19 7.86 -3.82 6.08
N ALA A 20 7.36 -4.64 7.01
CA ALA A 20 5.94 -4.69 7.34
C ALA A 20 5.48 -3.43 8.06
N ALA A 21 6.30 -2.90 8.97
CA ALA A 21 6.02 -1.62 9.65
C ALA A 21 5.98 -0.45 8.64
N HIS A 22 6.88 -0.45 7.65
CA HIS A 22 6.89 0.54 6.58
C HIS A 22 5.63 0.50 5.71
N VAL A 23 5.18 -0.70 5.32
CA VAL A 23 3.92 -0.87 4.55
C VAL A 23 2.72 -0.34 5.34
N ASP A 24 2.67 -0.62 6.66
CA ASP A 24 1.58 -0.18 7.52
C ASP A 24 1.54 1.35 7.67
N GLU A 25 2.72 1.98 7.80
CA GLU A 25 2.84 3.45 7.81
C GLU A 25 2.34 4.07 6.50
N GLN A 26 2.71 3.50 5.34
CA GLN A 26 2.22 3.98 4.04
C GLN A 26 0.70 3.83 3.90
N LEU A 27 0.11 2.75 4.39
CA LEU A 27 -1.34 2.56 4.44
C LEU A 27 -2.03 3.58 5.35
N ALA A 28 -1.46 3.84 6.53
CA ALA A 28 -1.98 4.85 7.45
C ALA A 28 -1.97 6.24 6.82
N ARG A 29 -0.86 6.62 6.17
CA ARG A 29 -0.75 7.89 5.42
C ARG A 29 -1.80 8.01 4.32
N LEU A 30 -2.03 6.93 3.55
CA LEU A 30 -3.03 6.91 2.48
C LEU A 30 -4.45 7.11 3.02
N ARG A 31 -4.79 6.47 4.15
CA ARG A 31 -6.09 6.67 4.82
C ARG A 31 -6.27 8.09 5.33
N SER A 32 -5.27 8.66 6.00
CA SER A 32 -5.36 10.04 6.50
C SER A 32 -5.49 11.08 5.37
N SER A 33 -4.95 10.79 4.19
CA SER A 33 -5.08 11.67 3.02
C SER A 33 -6.49 11.71 2.43
N GLU A 34 -7.37 10.76 2.76
CA GLU A 34 -8.76 10.73 2.31
C GLU A 34 -9.63 11.75 3.06
N GLU A 35 -9.35 11.96 4.36
CA GLU A 35 -10.12 12.86 5.22
C GLU A 35 -9.88 14.35 4.94
N ALA A 36 -8.71 14.70 4.41
CA ALA A 36 -8.31 16.08 4.07
C ALA A 36 -8.79 16.55 2.67
N SER A 37 -9.82 15.90 2.12
CA SER A 37 -10.25 15.99 0.71
C SER A 37 -10.33 17.41 0.14
N THR A 38 -9.31 17.79 -0.63
CA THR A 38 -9.37 18.85 -1.65
C THR A 38 -9.26 18.20 -3.03
N SER A 39 -10.28 18.35 -3.88
CA SER A 39 -10.42 17.74 -5.22
C SER A 39 -9.50 18.37 -6.28
N SER A 40 -8.24 18.63 -5.95
CA SER A 40 -7.26 19.22 -6.87
C SER A 40 -6.53 18.14 -7.66
N THR A 41 -6.21 18.39 -8.92
CA THR A 41 -5.43 17.46 -9.76
C THR A 41 -4.09 17.08 -9.12
N SER A 42 -3.44 18.01 -8.42
CA SER A 42 -2.18 17.76 -7.71
C SER A 42 -2.31 16.80 -6.52
N SER A 43 -3.46 16.77 -5.83
CA SER A 43 -3.70 15.82 -4.74
C SER A 43 -3.98 14.42 -5.30
N ILE A 44 -4.66 14.32 -6.44
CA ILE A 44 -4.91 13.07 -7.15
C ILE A 44 -3.59 12.44 -7.62
N CYS A 45 -2.70 13.21 -8.26
CA CYS A 45 -1.38 12.72 -8.68
C CYS A 45 -0.57 12.19 -7.49
N LYS A 46 -0.49 12.94 -6.39
CA LYS A 46 0.22 12.51 -5.18
C LYS A 46 -0.35 11.21 -4.58
N ARG A 47 -1.66 11.02 -4.63
CA ARG A 47 -2.28 9.76 -4.16
C ARG A 47 -1.91 8.58 -5.05
N LEU A 48 -1.87 8.77 -6.37
CA LEU A 48 -1.39 7.75 -7.30
C LEU A 48 0.09 7.42 -7.07
N ASP A 49 0.94 8.43 -6.85
CA ASP A 49 2.36 8.23 -6.52
C ASP A 49 2.52 7.43 -5.22
N ASN A 50 1.79 7.78 -4.16
CA ASN A 50 1.80 7.03 -2.90
C ASN A 50 1.31 5.58 -3.06
N LEU A 51 0.34 5.32 -3.96
CA LEU A 51 -0.11 3.96 -4.27
C LEU A 51 0.98 3.16 -4.99
N GLN A 52 1.74 3.80 -5.88
CA GLN A 52 2.89 3.16 -6.52
C GLN A 52 3.96 2.80 -5.48
N GLU A 53 4.32 3.72 -4.59
CA GLU A 53 5.30 3.45 -3.53
C GLU A 53 4.84 2.32 -2.60
N LEU A 54 3.54 2.30 -2.25
CA LEU A 54 2.94 1.23 -1.48
C LEU A 54 3.10 -0.11 -2.20
N HIS A 55 2.78 -0.16 -3.50
CA HIS A 55 2.92 -1.37 -4.30
C HIS A 55 4.36 -1.89 -4.32
N GLU A 56 5.36 -1.02 -4.53
CA GLU A 56 6.78 -1.40 -4.50
C GLU A 56 7.22 -1.91 -3.13
N SER A 57 6.72 -1.30 -2.04
CA SER A 57 7.03 -1.75 -0.68
C SER A 57 6.38 -3.09 -0.33
N LEU A 58 5.18 -3.35 -0.85
CA LEU A 58 4.47 -4.61 -0.68
C LEU A 58 5.15 -5.73 -1.47
N ASP A 59 5.61 -5.46 -2.69
CA ASP A 59 6.36 -6.43 -3.50
C ASP A 59 7.67 -6.84 -2.79
N LYS A 60 8.38 -5.85 -2.23
CA LYS A 60 9.53 -6.11 -1.35
C LYS A 60 9.12 -6.98 -0.16
N LEU A 61 8.01 -6.69 0.54
CA LEU A 61 7.54 -7.48 1.67
C LEU A 61 7.22 -8.94 1.28
N ILE A 62 6.55 -9.14 0.15
CA ILE A 62 6.16 -10.47 -0.35
C ILE A 62 7.37 -11.27 -0.83
N SER A 63 8.40 -10.60 -1.38
CA SER A 63 9.64 -11.24 -1.80
C SER A 63 10.48 -11.81 -0.65
N LEU A 64 10.20 -11.43 0.60
CA LEU A 64 10.95 -11.93 1.73
C LEU A 64 10.73 -13.43 1.94
N PRO A 65 11.78 -14.22 2.23
CA PRO A 65 11.66 -15.66 2.47
C PRO A 65 10.67 -16.00 3.59
N VAL A 66 10.65 -15.20 4.66
CA VAL A 66 9.73 -15.39 5.79
C VAL A 66 8.27 -15.19 5.36
N THR A 67 8.00 -14.21 4.50
CA THR A 67 6.67 -13.94 3.96
C THR A 67 6.26 -15.04 3.00
N GLN A 68 7.14 -15.45 2.07
CA GLN A 68 6.85 -16.55 1.15
C GLN A 68 6.60 -17.87 1.87
N GLN A 69 7.38 -18.18 2.91
CA GLN A 69 7.18 -19.37 3.72
C GLN A 69 5.85 -19.33 4.48
N ALA A 70 5.45 -18.17 4.99
CA ALA A 70 4.15 -17.98 5.61
C ALA A 70 3.01 -18.14 4.57
N LEU A 71 3.12 -17.51 3.40
CA LEU A 71 2.11 -17.56 2.34
C LEU A 71 1.96 -18.96 1.73
N ALA A 72 3.03 -19.76 1.69
CA ALA A 72 3.03 -21.12 1.16
C ALA A 72 2.34 -22.14 2.09
N GLN A 73 2.07 -21.79 3.36
CA GLN A 73 1.29 -22.66 4.23
C GLN A 73 -0.16 -22.70 3.77
N GLU A 74 -0.70 -23.91 3.56
CA GLU A 74 -2.06 -24.13 3.07
C GLU A 74 -3.13 -23.49 3.97
N GLN A 75 -2.85 -23.37 5.28
CA GLN A 75 -3.70 -22.68 6.24
C GLN A 75 -3.87 -21.18 5.96
N ASN A 76 -2.95 -20.56 5.21
CA ASN A 76 -3.00 -19.15 4.83
C ASN A 76 -3.68 -18.90 3.49
N LYS A 77 -4.19 -19.93 2.80
CA LYS A 77 -4.84 -19.79 1.48
C LYS A 77 -5.94 -18.72 1.47
N LYS A 78 -6.82 -18.72 2.49
CA LYS A 78 -7.90 -17.73 2.60
C LYS A 78 -7.35 -16.30 2.77
N SER A 79 -6.30 -16.14 3.57
CA SER A 79 -5.64 -14.85 3.78
C SER A 79 -4.96 -14.35 2.50
N VAL A 80 -4.35 -15.25 1.73
CA VAL A 80 -3.75 -14.97 0.41
C VAL A 80 -4.83 -14.53 -0.59
N GLU A 81 -5.98 -15.23 -0.64
CA GLU A 81 -7.11 -14.85 -1.49
C GLU A 81 -7.64 -13.45 -1.14
N GLN A 82 -7.77 -13.12 0.15
CA GLN A 82 -8.17 -11.79 0.60
C GLN A 82 -7.16 -10.70 0.23
N LEU A 83 -5.86 -11.00 0.32
CA LEU A 83 -4.80 -10.09 -0.11
C LEU A 83 -4.89 -9.83 -1.62
N LEU A 84 -5.07 -10.88 -2.43
CA LEU A 84 -5.22 -10.79 -3.88
C LEU A 84 -6.46 -9.97 -4.27
N ASP A 85 -7.60 -10.19 -3.60
CA ASP A 85 -8.81 -9.39 -3.80
C ASP A 85 -8.58 -7.91 -3.49
N GLY A 86 -7.86 -7.62 -2.40
CA GLY A 86 -7.43 -6.25 -2.06
C GLY A 86 -6.58 -5.61 -3.17
N SER A 87 -5.60 -6.34 -3.69
CA SER A 87 -4.75 -5.89 -4.81
C SER A 87 -5.55 -5.64 -6.08
N LEU A 88 -6.52 -6.49 -6.40
CA LEU A 88 -7.39 -6.32 -7.57
C LEU A 88 -8.21 -5.03 -7.46
N ARG A 89 -8.78 -4.73 -6.28
CA ARG A 89 -9.52 -3.49 -6.06
C ARG A 89 -8.67 -2.23 -6.26
N ILE A 90 -7.38 -2.28 -5.89
CA ILE A 90 -6.44 -1.17 -6.14
C ILE A 90 -6.19 -1.03 -7.65
N LEU A 91 -6.02 -2.15 -8.37
CA LEU A 91 -5.84 -2.14 -9.82
C LEU A 91 -7.06 -1.55 -10.55
N ASP A 92 -8.27 -1.92 -10.13
CA ASP A 92 -9.51 -1.37 -10.68
C ASP A 92 -9.59 0.14 -10.50
N LEU A 93 -9.24 0.64 -9.30
CA LEU A 93 -9.18 2.07 -9.01
C LEU A 93 -8.16 2.80 -9.92
N CYS A 94 -6.98 2.21 -10.12
CA CYS A 94 -5.98 2.75 -11.04
C CYS A 94 -6.50 2.77 -12.48
N ASN A 95 -7.23 1.74 -12.92
CA ASN A 95 -7.80 1.71 -14.26
C ASN A 95 -8.87 2.80 -14.45
N ILE A 96 -9.79 2.94 -13.48
CA ILE A 96 -10.80 4.02 -13.48
C ILE A 96 -10.12 5.40 -13.55
N SER A 97 -9.05 5.59 -12.77
CA SER A 97 -8.30 6.85 -12.75
C SER A 97 -7.66 7.14 -14.11
N LYS A 98 -7.06 6.13 -14.76
CA LYS A 98 -6.49 6.24 -16.11
C LYS A 98 -7.56 6.57 -17.15
N ASP A 99 -8.72 5.94 -17.09
CA ASP A 99 -9.81 6.16 -18.03
C ASP A 99 -10.36 7.59 -17.89
N ALA A 100 -10.53 8.08 -16.66
CA ALA A 100 -10.94 9.47 -16.39
C ALA A 100 -9.91 10.49 -16.91
N LEU A 101 -8.61 10.26 -16.69
CA LEU A 101 -7.55 11.11 -17.23
C LEU A 101 -7.53 11.10 -18.77
N SER A 102 -7.82 9.95 -19.38
CA SER A 102 -7.87 9.81 -20.84
C SER A 102 -9.05 10.59 -21.43
N GLN A 103 -10.23 10.52 -20.81
CA GLN A 103 -11.39 11.32 -21.21
C GLN A 103 -11.12 12.82 -21.07
N MET A 104 -10.49 13.25 -19.97
CA MET A 104 -10.11 14.66 -19.78
C MET A 104 -9.14 15.13 -20.88
N LYS A 105 -8.16 14.29 -21.24
CA LYS A 105 -7.21 14.59 -22.32
C LYS A 105 -7.93 14.74 -23.67
N GLU A 106 -8.86 13.84 -23.97
CA GLU A 106 -9.65 13.90 -25.21
C GLU A 106 -10.49 15.18 -25.28
N GLY A 107 -11.19 15.56 -24.21
CA GLY A 107 -11.93 16.81 -24.15
C GLY A 107 -11.05 18.06 -24.33
N LEU A 108 -9.83 18.05 -23.77
CA LEU A 108 -8.85 19.12 -23.98
C LEU A 108 -8.43 19.24 -25.46
N MET A 109 -8.20 18.12 -26.13
CA MET A 109 -7.84 18.08 -27.54
C MET A 109 -9.00 18.55 -28.44
N GLU A 110 -10.23 18.18 -28.09
CA GLU A 110 -11.44 18.63 -28.81
C GLU A 110 -11.60 20.15 -28.71
N ILE A 111 -11.52 20.72 -27.51
CA ILE A 111 -11.56 22.18 -27.29
C ILE A 111 -10.46 22.88 -28.10
N GLN A 112 -9.23 22.36 -28.06
CA GLN A 112 -8.12 22.91 -28.85
C GLN A 112 -8.41 22.86 -30.36
N SER A 113 -9.11 21.83 -30.84
CA SER A 113 -9.46 21.73 -32.25
C SER A 113 -10.59 22.66 -32.67
N ILE A 114 -11.53 22.97 -31.78
CA ILE A 114 -12.61 23.93 -32.06
C ILE A 114 -12.07 25.37 -32.12
N LEU A 115 -11.07 25.68 -31.30
CA LEU A 115 -10.45 27.01 -31.23
C LEU A 115 -9.47 27.31 -32.36
N ARG A 116 -9.08 26.30 -33.15
CA ARG A 116 -8.14 26.40 -34.27
C ARG A 116 -8.86 26.55 -35.59
#